data_AF-A0A8K1C2V2-F1
#
_entry.id   AF-A0A8K1C2V2-F1
#
_cell.length_a   1.000
_cell.length_b   1.000
_cell.length_c   1.000
_cell.angle_alpha   90.00
_cell.angle_beta   90.00
_cell.angle_gamma   90.00
#
_symmetry.space_group_name_H-M   'P 1'
#
loop_
_entity.id
_entity.type
_entity.pdbx_description
1 polymer ?
#
loop_
_entity_poly.entity_id
_entity_poly.type
_entity_poly.pdbx_seq_one_letter_code
_entity_poly.pdbx_strand_id
1 'polypeptide(L)'
;MTMRCMRLRWHPQRLARCFSSRPSDPSLVDGFDGVRAFVRRCHDRAGDFTTYRRQELFAPFPLVLSDLVLFVQLQQPTNTQIDLHEFLQGATHAYNHTVRTMFSDEFRRFSIGTGDKTADIAQVEAALWPNCWLPHLLNLRASKDEVDRFET
;
A
#
# COMPACT_ATOMS: atom_id res chain seq x y z
N MET A 1 7.84 35.37 -21.71
CA MET A 1 8.28 34.02 -21.28
C MET A 1 7.89 33.86 -19.82
N THR A 2 6.67 33.39 -19.51
CA THR A 2 6.32 31.99 -19.12
C THR A 2 7.17 31.51 -17.92
N MET A 3 6.61 31.15 -16.76
CA MET A 3 5.51 30.20 -16.56
C MET A 3 4.57 30.59 -15.40
N ARG A 4 3.27 30.41 -15.62
CA ARG A 4 2.26 30.31 -14.56
C ARG A 4 2.33 28.91 -13.96
N CYS A 5 2.71 28.82 -12.69
CA CYS A 5 2.59 27.57 -11.94
C CYS A 5 1.12 27.39 -11.56
N MET A 6 0.42 26.47 -12.23
CA MET A 6 -0.95 26.10 -11.89
C MET A 6 -0.97 25.48 -10.49
N ARG A 7 -1.57 26.18 -9.53
CA ARG A 7 -1.98 25.61 -8.24
C ARG A 7 -3.05 24.56 -8.48
N LEU A 8 -2.65 23.29 -8.50
CA LEU A 8 -3.57 22.18 -8.27
C LEU A 8 -3.99 22.23 -6.80
N ARG A 9 -5.25 22.62 -6.58
CA ARG A 9 -5.90 22.61 -5.27
C ARG A 9 -6.17 21.15 -4.89
N TRP A 10 -5.26 20.56 -4.14
CA TRP A 10 -5.49 19.30 -3.44
C TRP A 10 -6.38 19.58 -2.21
N HIS A 11 -7.56 18.98 -2.16
CA HIS A 11 -8.29 18.78 -0.91
C HIS A 11 -8.41 17.28 -0.65
N PRO A 12 -7.65 16.75 0.32
CA PRO A 12 -8.04 15.57 1.06
C PRO A 12 -8.30 16.02 2.51
N GLN A 13 -9.57 16.24 2.85
CA GLN A 13 -9.91 16.31 4.27
C GLN A 13 -9.92 14.89 4.83
N ARG A 14 -9.02 14.69 5.80
CA ARG A 14 -8.95 13.64 6.83
C ARG A 14 -8.01 12.46 6.53
N LEU A 15 -6.92 12.49 7.33
CA LEU A 15 -5.94 11.44 7.63
C LEU A 15 -4.76 11.23 6.68
N ALA A 16 -4.16 12.33 6.21
CA ALA A 16 -2.70 12.30 6.03
C ALA A 16 -2.05 12.49 7.41
N ARG A 17 -1.78 11.40 8.14
CA ARG A 17 -0.63 11.45 9.06
C ARG A 17 0.57 11.71 8.16
N CYS A 18 1.10 12.92 8.22
CA CYS A 18 2.37 13.22 7.60
C CYS A 18 3.39 12.26 8.22
N PHE A 19 3.94 11.33 7.42
CA PHE A 19 5.15 10.62 7.79
C PHE A 19 6.19 11.70 8.06
N SER A 20 6.54 11.92 9.33
CA SER A 20 7.65 12.78 9.67
C SER A 20 8.90 12.09 9.13
N SER A 21 9.33 12.46 7.93
CA SER A 21 10.67 12.15 7.45
C SER A 21 11.63 12.86 8.39
N ARG A 22 12.06 12.14 9.43
CA ARG A 22 13.25 12.52 10.17
C ARG A 22 14.42 12.60 9.17
N PRO A 23 15.40 13.48 9.38
CA PRO A 23 16.59 13.52 8.54
C PRO A 23 17.11 12.09 8.38
N SER A 24 17.41 11.71 7.12
CA SER A 24 17.78 10.36 6.75
C SER A 24 18.92 9.86 7.62
N ASP A 25 18.64 8.88 8.48
CA ASP A 25 19.66 8.22 9.28
C ASP A 25 20.73 7.59 8.35
N PRO A 26 22.00 7.58 8.76
CA PRO A 26 23.06 6.96 7.96
C PRO A 26 22.73 5.49 7.69
N SER A 27 22.88 5.13 6.44
CA SER A 27 22.64 3.81 5.88
C SER A 27 23.81 2.87 6.11
N LEU A 28 23.58 1.56 5.98
CA LEU A 28 24.64 0.55 6.10
C LEU A 28 25.79 0.77 5.10
N VAL A 29 25.56 1.53 4.02
CA VAL A 29 26.57 1.84 3.00
C VAL A 29 27.39 3.09 3.33
N ASP A 30 27.04 3.85 4.38
CA ASP A 30 27.77 5.04 4.84
C ASP A 30 28.97 4.72 5.75
N GLY A 31 29.45 3.47 5.73
CA GLY A 31 30.61 3.02 6.48
C GLY A 31 30.32 2.71 7.96
N PHE A 32 31.34 2.84 8.81
CA PHE A 32 31.29 2.37 10.21
C PHE A 32 30.23 3.10 11.05
N ASP A 33 30.01 4.39 10.78
CA ASP A 33 28.96 5.18 11.45
C ASP A 33 27.55 4.70 11.07
N GLY A 34 27.36 4.28 9.82
CA GLY A 34 26.14 3.63 9.33
C GLY A 34 25.85 2.29 10.02
N VAL A 35 26.88 1.46 10.21
CA VAL A 35 26.77 0.19 10.94
C VAL A 35 26.42 0.42 12.41
N ARG A 36 27.08 1.39 13.07
CA ARG A 36 26.80 1.73 14.48
C ARG A 36 25.37 2.26 14.66
N ALA A 37 24.91 3.11 13.75
CA ALA A 37 23.54 3.62 13.76
C ALA A 37 22.51 2.51 13.47
N PHE A 38 22.84 1.58 12.58
CA PHE A 38 22.02 0.39 12.31
C PHE A 38 21.89 -0.51 13.56
N VAL A 39 23.00 -0.87 14.21
CA VAL A 39 22.98 -1.69 15.43
C VAL A 39 22.18 -1.01 16.54
N ARG A 40 22.33 0.31 16.69
CA ARG A 40 21.56 1.09 17.66
C ARG A 40 20.06 1.03 17.39
N ARG A 41 19.63 1.16 16.13
CA ARG A 41 18.21 1.02 15.74
C ARG A 41 17.66 -0.38 16.01
N CYS A 42 18.42 -1.42 15.71
CA CYS A 42 18.05 -2.80 16.02
C CYS A 42 17.90 -3.02 17.52
N HIS A 43 18.80 -2.45 18.33
CA HIS A 43 18.73 -2.51 19.78
C HIS A 43 17.52 -1.73 20.32
N ASP A 44 17.32 -0.50 19.87
CA ASP A 44 16.22 0.38 20.32
C ASP A 44 14.84 -0.21 19.97
N ARG A 45 14.75 -1.01 18.90
CA ARG A 45 13.52 -1.69 18.45
C ARG A 45 13.47 -3.18 18.75
N ALA A 46 14.38 -3.69 19.59
CA ALA A 46 14.38 -5.09 19.97
C ALA A 46 13.08 -5.50 20.70
N GLY A 47 12.43 -4.55 21.39
CA GLY A 47 11.10 -4.75 21.97
C GLY A 47 10.01 -4.99 20.92
N ASP A 48 10.06 -4.27 19.80
CA ASP A 48 9.10 -4.41 18.70
C ASP A 48 9.21 -5.78 18.04
N PHE A 49 10.43 -6.32 17.92
CA PHE A 49 10.66 -7.67 17.40
C PHE A 49 9.89 -8.74 18.18
N THR A 50 9.88 -8.66 19.51
CA THR A 50 9.12 -9.61 20.34
C THR A 50 7.62 -9.48 20.14
N THR A 51 7.14 -8.26 19.89
CA THR A 51 5.74 -7.96 19.61
C THR A 51 5.33 -8.49 18.24
N TYR A 52 6.14 -8.28 17.21
CA TYR A 52 5.89 -8.79 15.86
C TYR A 52 5.87 -10.31 15.80
N ARG A 53 6.77 -10.97 16.55
CA ARG A 53 6.79 -12.42 16.67
C ARG A 53 5.58 -12.96 17.42
N ARG A 54 5.12 -12.29 18.47
CA ARG A 54 3.89 -12.66 19.20
C ARG A 54 2.65 -12.49 18.35
N GLN A 55 2.62 -11.46 17.50
CA GLN A 55 1.51 -11.18 16.59
C GLN A 55 1.58 -11.98 15.28
N GLU A 56 2.55 -12.89 15.14
CA GLU A 56 2.75 -13.72 13.93
C GLU A 56 2.79 -12.88 12.64
N LEU A 57 3.39 -11.68 12.70
CA LEU A 57 3.46 -10.77 11.54
C LEU A 57 4.50 -11.20 10.49
N PHE A 58 5.38 -12.13 10.86
CA PHE A 58 6.36 -12.73 9.97
C PHE A 58 5.83 -14.08 9.44
N ALA A 59 6.46 -14.60 8.39
CA ALA A 59 6.00 -15.77 7.65
C ALA A 59 5.53 -16.93 8.56
N PRO A 60 4.55 -17.75 8.14
CA PRO A 60 3.92 -18.78 8.99
C PRO A 60 4.87 -19.92 9.40
N PHE A 61 6.14 -19.89 8.95
CA PHE A 61 7.14 -20.89 9.28
C PHE A 61 8.01 -20.39 10.44
N PRO A 62 8.12 -21.13 11.57
CA PRO A 62 8.74 -20.66 12.80
C PRO A 62 10.28 -20.70 12.76
N LEU A 63 10.88 -20.13 11.71
CA LEU A 63 12.33 -20.02 11.59
C LEU A 63 12.78 -18.67 12.18
N VAL A 64 13.28 -18.72 13.41
CA VAL A 64 13.77 -17.53 14.14
C VAL A 64 14.79 -16.71 13.32
N LEU A 65 15.58 -17.38 12.46
CA LEU A 65 16.55 -16.73 11.58
C LEU A 65 15.88 -15.95 10.44
N SER A 66 14.78 -16.42 9.85
CA SER A 66 14.07 -15.67 8.81
C SER A 66 13.41 -14.42 9.38
N ASP A 67 12.83 -14.52 10.56
CA ASP A 67 12.19 -13.39 11.25
C ASP A 67 13.22 -12.32 11.62
N LEU A 68 14.41 -12.73 12.08
CA LEU A 68 15.54 -11.84 12.33
C LEU A 68 16.00 -11.13 11.06
N VAL A 69 16.09 -11.85 9.94
CA VAL A 69 16.48 -11.25 8.65
C VAL A 69 15.43 -10.23 8.20
N LEU A 70 14.14 -10.55 8.30
CA LEU A 70 13.06 -9.63 7.94
C LEU A 70 13.06 -8.39 8.85
N PHE A 71 13.26 -8.60 10.16
CA PHE A 71 13.38 -7.52 11.12
C PHE A 71 14.57 -6.60 10.82
N VAL A 72 15.72 -7.17 10.46
CA VAL A 72 16.91 -6.42 10.05
C VAL A 72 16.64 -5.62 8.76
N GLN A 73 15.95 -6.20 7.79
CA GLN A 73 15.55 -5.52 6.56
C GLN A 73 14.63 -4.33 6.84
N LEU A 74 13.68 -4.46 7.77
CA LEU A 74 12.79 -3.37 8.20
C LEU A 74 13.53 -2.18 8.84
N GLN A 75 14.75 -2.38 9.37
CA GLN A 75 15.56 -1.30 9.95
C GLN A 75 16.51 -0.64 8.92
N GLN A 76 16.53 -1.09 7.67
CA GLN A 76 17.29 -0.39 6.64
C GLN A 76 16.65 0.99 6.35
N PRO A 77 17.43 2.08 6.35
CA PRO A 77 16.89 3.40 6.07
C PRO A 77 16.44 3.47 4.61
N THR A 78 15.14 3.51 4.40
CA THR A 78 14.50 3.73 3.09
C THR A 78 13.70 5.03 3.13
N ASN A 79 14.32 6.16 3.49
CA ASN A 79 13.67 7.49 3.59
C ASN A 79 12.38 7.57 4.45
N THR A 80 11.94 6.46 5.02
CA THR A 80 10.65 6.27 5.68
C THR A 80 10.87 5.23 6.76
N GLN A 81 10.67 5.64 8.01
CA GLN A 81 10.71 4.72 9.14
C GLN A 81 9.32 4.11 9.24
N ILE A 82 9.03 3.11 8.41
CA ILE A 82 7.72 2.46 8.38
C ILE A 82 7.64 1.46 9.53
N ASP A 83 6.73 1.70 10.47
CA ASP A 83 6.33 0.70 11.47
C ASP A 83 5.56 -0.43 10.76
N LEU A 84 6.00 -1.68 10.94
CA LEU A 84 5.37 -2.86 10.33
C LEU A 84 3.89 -2.95 10.71
N HIS A 85 3.56 -2.62 11.95
CA HIS A 85 2.18 -2.65 12.41
C HIS A 85 1.34 -1.57 11.73
N GLU A 86 1.86 -0.35 11.60
CA GLU A 86 1.18 0.74 10.88
C GLU A 86 1.01 0.40 9.39
N PHE A 87 2.02 -0.22 8.77
CA PHE A 87 1.94 -0.70 7.40
C PHE A 87 0.85 -1.76 7.22
N LEU A 88 0.80 -2.77 8.08
CA LEU A 88 -0.19 -3.83 7.99
C LEU A 88 -1.61 -3.33 8.25
N GLN A 89 -1.79 -2.38 9.17
CA GLN A 89 -3.08 -1.71 9.38
C GLN A 89 -3.50 -0.93 8.13
N GLY A 90 -2.59 -0.15 7.54
CA GLY A 90 -2.83 0.58 6.30
C GLY A 90 -3.18 -0.35 5.14
N ALA A 91 -2.42 -1.44 4.99
CA ALA A 91 -2.65 -2.45 3.96
C ALA A 91 -4.00 -3.15 4.15
N THR A 92 -4.37 -3.52 5.37
CA THR A 92 -5.65 -4.13 5.70
C THR A 92 -6.81 -3.18 5.37
N HIS A 93 -6.66 -1.90 5.69
CA HIS A 93 -7.65 -0.89 5.36
C HIS A 93 -7.81 -0.71 3.85
N ALA A 94 -6.69 -0.57 3.12
CA ALA A 94 -6.68 -0.44 1.67
C ALA A 94 -7.28 -1.67 0.97
N TYR A 95 -6.94 -2.87 1.44
CA TYR A 95 -7.50 -4.13 0.96
C TYR A 95 -9.01 -4.18 1.16
N ASN A 96 -9.49 -3.93 2.38
CA ASN A 96 -10.92 -3.94 2.68
C ASN A 96 -11.71 -2.91 1.87
N HIS A 97 -11.17 -1.70 1.69
CA HIS A 97 -11.78 -0.69 0.84
C HIS A 97 -11.86 -1.17 -0.61
N THR A 98 -10.74 -1.66 -1.17
CA THR A 98 -10.68 -2.15 -2.56
C THR A 98 -11.67 -3.29 -2.80
N VAL A 99 -11.71 -4.28 -1.91
CA VAL A 99 -12.64 -5.42 -2.02
C VAL A 99 -14.09 -4.95 -1.96
N ARG A 100 -14.44 -4.11 -0.96
CA ARG A 100 -15.82 -3.60 -0.85
C ARG A 100 -16.24 -2.80 -2.08
N THR A 101 -15.36 -1.97 -2.61
CA THR A 101 -15.63 -1.19 -3.81
C THR A 101 -15.79 -2.10 -5.02
N MET A 102 -14.89 -3.07 -5.25
CA MET A 102 -14.97 -4.00 -6.39
C MET A 102 -16.19 -4.92 -6.37
N PHE A 103 -16.69 -5.30 -5.19
CA PHE A 103 -17.89 -6.12 -5.05
C PHE A 103 -19.17 -5.29 -4.85
N SER A 104 -19.10 -3.97 -4.95
CA SER A 104 -20.28 -3.10 -4.85
C SER A 104 -21.13 -3.15 -6.12
N ASP A 105 -22.44 -2.95 -5.96
CA ASP A 105 -23.35 -2.78 -7.10
C ASP A 105 -22.98 -1.57 -7.96
N GLU A 106 -22.40 -0.53 -7.35
CA GLU A 106 -21.92 0.65 -8.05
C GLU A 106 -20.79 0.31 -9.03
N PHE A 107 -19.80 -0.47 -8.57
CA PHE A 107 -18.72 -0.93 -9.43
C PHE A 107 -19.22 -1.88 -10.51
N ARG A 108 -20.16 -2.78 -10.19
CA ARG A 108 -20.80 -3.64 -11.19
C ARG A 108 -21.48 -2.83 -12.29
N ARG A 109 -22.25 -1.80 -11.93
CA ARG A 109 -22.93 -0.94 -12.92
C ARG A 109 -21.94 -0.15 -13.75
N PHE A 110 -20.89 0.38 -13.14
CA PHE A 110 -19.80 1.06 -13.82
C PHE A 110 -19.05 0.14 -14.79
N SER A 111 -18.70 -1.07 -14.35
CA SER A 111 -17.89 -1.99 -15.15
C SER A 111 -18.61 -2.40 -16.44
N ILE A 112 -19.91 -2.65 -16.37
CA ILE A 112 -20.77 -3.00 -17.54
C ILE A 112 -21.27 -1.78 -18.34
N GLY A 113 -20.81 -0.56 -18.01
CA GLY A 113 -21.13 0.67 -18.73
C GLY A 113 -22.54 1.24 -18.49
N THR A 114 -23.21 0.81 -17.41
CA THR A 114 -24.58 1.25 -17.06
C THR A 114 -24.63 2.31 -15.96
N GLY A 115 -23.48 2.67 -15.37
CA GLY A 115 -23.39 3.63 -14.28
C GLY A 115 -22.10 4.47 -14.36
N ASP A 116 -22.10 5.57 -13.62
CA ASP A 116 -20.98 6.52 -13.56
C ASP A 116 -19.87 6.06 -12.62
N LYS A 117 -18.67 6.59 -12.85
CA LYS A 117 -17.50 6.35 -12.01
C LYS A 117 -17.63 7.13 -10.69
N THR A 118 -17.81 6.43 -9.58
CA THR A 118 -17.85 7.03 -8.24
C THR A 118 -16.44 7.37 -7.72
N ALA A 119 -16.37 8.19 -6.67
CA ALA A 119 -15.10 8.60 -6.07
C ALA A 119 -14.29 7.40 -5.56
N ASP A 120 -14.96 6.40 -4.98
CA ASP A 120 -14.33 5.18 -4.47
C ASP A 120 -13.76 4.34 -5.61
N ILE A 121 -14.46 4.23 -6.75
CA ILE A 121 -13.96 3.55 -7.95
C ILE A 121 -12.72 4.28 -8.50
N ALA A 122 -12.75 5.62 -8.49
CA ALA A 122 -11.59 6.42 -8.90
C ALA A 122 -10.38 6.22 -7.97
N GLN A 123 -10.63 6.10 -6.66
CA GLN A 123 -9.59 5.83 -5.68
C GLN A 123 -8.97 4.45 -5.87
N VAL A 124 -9.78 3.42 -6.14
CA VAL A 124 -9.30 2.06 -6.43
C VAL A 124 -8.54 2.01 -7.76
N GLU A 125 -9.01 2.69 -8.79
CA GLU A 125 -8.29 2.79 -10.07
C GLU A 125 -6.91 3.43 -9.90
N ALA A 126 -6.82 4.49 -9.09
CA ALA A 126 -5.56 5.17 -8.82
C ALA A 126 -4.59 4.33 -7.95
N ALA A 127 -5.13 3.42 -7.13
CA ALA A 127 -4.33 2.53 -6.27
C ALA A 127 -3.78 1.31 -7.02
N LEU A 128 -4.39 0.93 -8.13
CA LEU A 128 -4.00 -0.24 -8.92
C LEU A 128 -3.08 0.13 -10.07
N TRP A 129 -2.25 -0.84 -10.46
CA TRP A 129 -1.44 -0.67 -11.66
C TRP A 129 -2.33 -0.68 -12.91
N PRO A 130 -2.03 0.17 -13.93
CA PRO A 130 -2.85 0.26 -15.13
C PRO A 130 -3.02 -1.07 -15.88
N ASN A 131 -1.99 -1.92 -15.84
CA ASN A 131 -1.97 -3.25 -16.45
C ASN A 131 -2.82 -4.30 -15.69
N CYS A 132 -3.27 -4.02 -14.48
CA CYS A 132 -4.19 -4.88 -13.75
C CYS A 132 -5.64 -4.38 -13.89
N TRP A 133 -5.83 -3.06 -13.85
CA TRP A 133 -7.15 -2.43 -13.91
C TRP A 133 -7.84 -2.59 -15.27
N LEU A 134 -7.13 -2.23 -16.35
CA LEU A 134 -7.73 -2.18 -17.68
C LEU A 134 -8.15 -3.57 -18.19
N PRO A 135 -7.32 -4.64 -18.09
CA PRO A 135 -7.76 -5.98 -18.50
C PRO A 135 -8.94 -6.50 -17.67
N HIS A 136 -8.97 -6.19 -16.38
CA HIS A 136 -10.08 -6.60 -15.52
C HIS A 136 -11.42 -6.00 -15.97
N LEU A 137 -11.45 -4.69 -16.27
CA LEU A 137 -12.65 -4.04 -16.79
C LEU A 137 -13.09 -4.58 -18.16
N LEU A 138 -12.12 -4.85 -19.05
CA LEU A 138 -12.43 -5.40 -20.38
C LEU A 138 -13.06 -6.79 -20.28
N ASN A 139 -12.56 -7.65 -19.40
CA ASN A 139 -13.12 -8.98 -19.17
C ASN A 139 -14.57 -8.91 -18.64
N LEU A 140 -14.85 -7.99 -17.71
CA LEU A 140 -16.21 -7.80 -17.19
C LEU A 140 -17.19 -7.35 -18.28
N ARG A 141 -16.76 -6.46 -19.17
CA ARG A 141 -17.59 -6.02 -20.30
C ARG A 141 -17.84 -7.14 -21.30
N ALA A 142 -16.79 -7.88 -21.67
CA ALA A 142 -16.92 -9.02 -22.57
C ALA A 142 -17.89 -10.08 -22.02
N SER A 143 -17.85 -10.34 -20.70
CA SER A 143 -18.78 -11.29 -20.06
C SER A 143 -20.24 -10.83 -20.14
N LYS A 144 -20.49 -9.52 -20.08
CA LYS A 144 -21.83 -8.96 -20.26
C LYS A 144 -22.33 -9.15 -21.69
N ASP A 145 -21.48 -8.84 -22.68
CA ASP A 145 -21.82 -9.01 -24.10
C ASP A 145 -22.10 -10.48 -24.47
N GLU A 146 -21.45 -11.42 -23.78
CA GLU A 146 -21.71 -12.85 -23.92
C GLU A 146 -23.07 -13.24 -23.31
N VAL A 147 -23.39 -12.78 -22.10
CA VAL A 147 -24.69 -13.03 -21.46
C VAL A 147 -25.84 -12.46 -22.29
N ASP A 148 -25.71 -11.21 -22.75
CA ASP A 148 -26.74 -10.53 -23.56
C ASP A 148 -27.03 -11.29 -24.88
N ARG A 149 -26.03 -12.01 -25.42
CA ARG A 149 -26.18 -12.83 -26.64
C ARG A 149 -27.02 -14.10 -26.42
N PHE A 150 -27.01 -14.68 -25.21
CA PHE A 150 -27.77 -15.89 -24.90
C PHE A 150 -29.23 -15.60 -24.51
N GLU A 151 -29.57 -14.34 -24.19
CA GLU A 151 -30.92 -13.91 -23.80
C GLU A 151 -31.79 -13.42 -24.98
N THR A 152 -31.22 -13.31 -26.19
CA THR A 152 -31.93 -13.07 -27.47
C THR A 152 -32.20 -14.34 -28.25
#